data_AF-E1VL88-F1
#
_entry.id   AF-E1VL88-F1
#
_cell.length_a   1.000
_cell.length_b   1.000
_cell.length_c   1.000
_cell.angle_alpha   90.00
_cell.angle_beta   90.00
_cell.angle_gamma   90.00
#
_symmetry.space_group_name_H-M   'P 1'
#
loop_
_entity.id
_entity.type
_entity.pdbx_description
1 polymer ?
#
loop_
_entity_poly.entity_id
_entity_poly.type
_entity_poly.pdbx_seq_one_letter_code
_entity_poly.pdbx_strand_id
1 'polypeptide(L)'
;MLLDLNTLPGPLQEMLDRYFDNDESKRRAVLAPWCDSGCYAIGEDLFAWKTTRFGAMRVRTAVDNVFKRYANILQSEKPFFPTDKTIVTTEMRSAFPDVLTDAQYWAFVMQMCCEDEEFFQSRITHGVPFLQDRSRLDELRRHKFPTPLGRLMIWRKSYSSALFDLWKDLDFDNSGNYT
;
A
#
# COMPACT_ATOMS: atom_id res chain seq x y z
N MET A 1 11.66 -9.62 -15.55
CA MET A 1 13.07 -9.84 -15.11
C MET A 1 13.13 -9.51 -13.63
N LEU A 2 13.69 -10.38 -12.79
CA LEU A 2 13.70 -10.15 -11.35
C LEU A 2 14.40 -8.83 -10.98
N LEU A 3 13.93 -8.17 -9.92
CA LEU A 3 14.60 -6.99 -9.38
C LEU A 3 15.99 -7.36 -8.85
N ASP A 4 17.03 -6.68 -9.35
CA ASP A 4 18.41 -6.85 -8.87
C ASP A 4 18.66 -6.00 -7.62
N LEU A 5 18.74 -6.67 -6.47
CA LEU A 5 18.93 -6.05 -5.16
C LEU A 5 20.27 -5.33 -5.04
N ASN A 6 21.30 -5.76 -5.79
CA ASN A 6 22.64 -5.16 -5.73
C ASN A 6 22.67 -3.75 -6.32
N THR A 7 21.65 -3.38 -7.11
CA THR A 7 21.53 -2.03 -7.70
C THR A 7 20.87 -1.02 -6.75
N LEU A 8 20.34 -1.47 -5.62
CA LEU A 8 19.70 -0.61 -4.63
C LEU A 8 20.76 0.22 -3.86
N PRO A 9 20.42 1.41 -3.35
CA PRO A 9 21.36 2.16 -2.51
C PRO A 9 21.72 1.39 -1.25
N GLY A 10 23.00 1.44 -0.83
CA GLY A 10 23.52 0.72 0.33
C GLY A 10 22.66 0.84 1.61
N PRO A 11 22.21 2.04 2.01
CA PRO A 11 21.34 2.17 3.20
C PRO A 11 20.00 1.43 3.11
N LEU A 12 19.47 1.22 1.90
CA LEU A 12 18.27 0.41 1.70
C LEU A 12 18.60 -1.08 1.77
N GLN A 13 19.73 -1.51 1.22
CA GLN A 13 20.19 -2.90 1.33
C GLN A 13 20.38 -3.28 2.81
N GLU A 14 21.09 -2.47 3.59
CA GLU A 14 21.30 -2.67 5.03
C GLU A 14 19.99 -2.77 5.82
N MET A 15 18.99 -1.97 5.44
CA MET A 15 17.68 -2.04 6.09
C MET A 15 16.92 -3.31 5.72
N LEU A 16 16.96 -3.72 4.45
CA LEU A 16 16.34 -4.96 3.99
C LEU A 16 16.96 -6.19 4.68
N ASP A 17 18.29 -6.21 4.82
CA ASP A 17 19.03 -7.29 5.50
C ASP A 17 18.69 -7.42 6.99
N ARG A 18 18.18 -6.36 7.62
CA ARG A 18 17.76 -6.39 9.03
C ARG A 18 16.44 -7.14 9.25
N TYR A 19 15.53 -7.09 8.27
CA TYR A 19 14.14 -7.56 8.45
C TYR A 19 13.77 -8.77 7.59
N PHE A 20 14.56 -9.10 6.56
CA PHE A 20 14.20 -10.14 5.60
C PHE A 20 15.35 -11.11 5.35
N ASP A 21 15.08 -12.40 5.56
CA ASP A 21 16.09 -13.46 5.51
C ASP A 21 16.45 -13.93 4.10
N ASN A 22 15.59 -13.65 3.11
CA ASN A 22 15.78 -14.13 1.73
C ASN A 22 15.53 -13.02 0.70
N ASP A 23 16.16 -13.16 -0.46
CA ASP A 23 16.10 -12.18 -1.55
C ASP A 23 14.68 -11.94 -2.07
N GLU A 24 13.83 -12.96 -2.09
CA GLU A 24 12.48 -12.83 -2.59
C GLU A 24 11.64 -11.90 -1.70
N SER A 25 11.71 -12.09 -0.38
CA SER A 25 11.08 -11.18 0.58
C SER A 25 11.63 -9.76 0.49
N LYS A 26 12.94 -9.59 0.25
CA LYS A 26 13.54 -8.28 0.03
C LYS A 26 12.99 -7.62 -1.24
N ARG A 27 12.87 -8.36 -2.36
CA ARG A 27 12.27 -7.83 -3.60
C ARG A 27 10.82 -7.42 -3.36
N ARG A 28 10.04 -8.26 -2.69
CA ARG A 28 8.65 -7.99 -2.33
C ARG A 28 8.55 -6.73 -1.47
N ALA A 29 9.44 -6.50 -0.51
CA ALA A 29 9.44 -5.29 0.32
C ALA A 29 9.72 -4.00 -0.46
N VAL A 30 10.59 -4.06 -1.47
CA VAL A 30 10.88 -2.92 -2.34
C VAL A 30 9.72 -2.63 -3.30
N LEU A 31 8.99 -3.67 -3.72
CA LEU A 31 7.92 -3.58 -4.71
C LEU A 31 6.53 -3.39 -4.10
N ALA A 32 6.33 -3.76 -2.83
CA ALA A 32 5.06 -3.64 -2.14
C ALA A 32 4.66 -2.16 -2.00
N PRO A 33 3.40 -1.81 -2.29
CA PRO A 33 2.90 -0.49 -1.95
C PRO A 33 2.66 -0.39 -0.45
N TRP A 34 3.15 0.67 0.19
CA TRP A 34 3.00 0.89 1.63
C TRP A 34 1.91 1.92 1.90
N CYS A 35 0.88 1.53 2.65
CA CYS A 35 -0.33 2.34 2.80
C CYS A 35 -0.07 3.68 3.50
N ASP A 36 0.80 3.67 4.52
CA ASP A 36 1.25 4.87 5.26
C ASP A 36 2.05 5.85 4.40
N SER A 37 2.57 5.38 3.28
CA SER A 37 3.35 6.10 2.28
C SER A 37 2.52 6.43 1.04
N GLY A 38 1.19 6.46 1.15
CA GLY A 38 0.29 6.79 0.04
C GLY A 38 0.10 5.65 -0.97
N CYS A 39 0.36 4.40 -0.56
CA CYS A 39 0.32 3.20 -1.41
C CYS A 39 1.34 3.24 -2.56
N TYR A 40 2.50 3.85 -2.34
CA TYR A 40 3.64 3.80 -3.27
C TYR A 40 4.64 2.73 -2.88
N ALA A 41 5.32 2.17 -3.89
CA ALA A 41 6.40 1.23 -3.68
C ALA A 41 7.73 1.96 -3.53
N ILE A 42 8.60 1.48 -2.63
CA ILE A 42 9.92 2.08 -2.39
C ILE A 42 10.77 2.08 -3.68
N GLY A 43 10.64 1.05 -4.51
CA GLY A 43 11.36 0.93 -5.78
C GLY A 43 11.01 1.99 -6.83
N GLU A 44 9.92 2.74 -6.66
CA GLU A 44 9.51 3.80 -7.59
C GLU A 44 10.26 5.11 -7.35
N ASP A 45 10.61 5.41 -6.09
CA ASP A 45 11.39 6.59 -5.73
C ASP A 45 12.46 6.28 -4.66
N LEU A 46 13.71 6.27 -5.12
CA LEU A 46 14.88 6.03 -4.28
C LEU A 46 15.52 7.30 -3.73
N PHE A 47 14.90 8.48 -3.91
CA PHE A 47 15.47 9.77 -3.48
C PHE A 47 15.88 9.74 -2.00
N ALA A 48 14.99 9.24 -1.13
CA ALA A 48 15.26 9.15 0.30
C ALA A 48 16.50 8.29 0.62
N TRP A 49 16.84 7.33 -0.23
CA TRP A 49 17.97 6.41 -0.05
C TRP A 49 19.27 6.92 -0.67
N LYS A 50 19.20 7.94 -1.53
CA LYS A 50 20.33 8.55 -2.24
C LYS A 50 20.83 9.85 -1.61
N THR A 51 20.13 10.41 -0.61
CA THR A 51 20.48 11.71 0.00
C THR A 51 20.48 11.67 1.52
N THR A 52 21.21 12.58 2.17
CA THR A 52 21.27 12.72 3.64
C THR A 52 20.43 13.89 4.17
N ARG A 53 19.65 14.56 3.32
CA ARG A 53 18.79 15.70 3.72
C ARG A 53 17.77 15.29 4.79
N PHE A 54 17.37 16.23 5.65
CA PHE A 54 16.46 15.98 6.77
C PHE A 54 15.13 15.30 6.37
N GLY A 55 14.57 15.66 5.21
CA GLY A 55 13.36 15.02 4.69
C GLY A 55 13.54 13.52 4.38
N ALA A 56 14.74 13.12 3.96
CA ALA A 56 15.03 11.71 3.68
C ALA A 56 15.10 10.86 4.95
N MET A 57 15.59 11.42 6.07
CA MET A 57 15.62 10.70 7.35
C MET A 57 14.22 10.30 7.80
N ARG A 58 13.23 11.20 7.68
CA ARG A 58 11.83 10.91 8.03
C ARG A 58 11.26 9.76 7.21
N VAL A 59 11.52 9.74 5.91
CA VAL A 59 11.06 8.66 5.02
C VAL A 59 11.70 7.33 5.43
N ARG A 60 13.01 7.31 5.68
CA ARG A 60 13.69 6.08 6.13
C ARG A 60 13.15 5.57 7.46
N THR A 61 12.88 6.45 8.41
CA THR A 61 12.27 6.08 9.70
C THR A 61 10.85 5.53 9.52
N ALA A 62 10.05 6.10 8.63
CA ALA A 62 8.73 5.57 8.31
C ALA A 62 8.83 4.14 7.74
N VAL A 63 9.71 3.94 6.75
CA VAL A 63 9.95 2.61 6.15
C VAL A 63 10.48 1.60 7.19
N ASP A 64 11.38 1.99 8.08
CA ASP A 64 11.89 1.12 9.15
C ASP A 64 10.76 0.65 10.08
N ASN A 65 9.85 1.55 10.45
CA ASN A 65 8.68 1.20 11.27
C ASN A 65 7.73 0.26 10.53
N VAL A 66 7.51 0.49 9.24
CA VAL A 66 6.69 -0.36 8.39
C VAL A 66 7.27 -1.76 8.28
N PHE A 67 8.57 -1.89 7.99
CA PHE A 67 9.23 -3.19 7.92
C PHE A 67 9.18 -3.91 9.27
N LYS A 68 9.44 -3.19 10.37
CA LYS A 68 9.32 -3.74 11.71
C LYS A 68 7.91 -4.29 12.01
N ARG A 69 6.86 -3.64 11.49
CA ARG A 69 5.47 -4.03 11.74
C ARG A 69 4.97 -5.13 10.80
N TYR A 70 5.44 -5.14 9.55
CA TYR A 70 4.84 -5.92 8.46
C TYR A 70 5.84 -6.81 7.71
N ALA A 71 7.04 -7.08 8.24
CA ALA A 71 7.98 -7.97 7.54
C ALA A 71 7.43 -9.39 7.30
N ASN A 72 6.62 -9.90 8.24
CA ASN A 72 6.04 -11.24 8.19
C ASN A 72 5.06 -11.43 7.01
N ILE A 73 4.36 -10.38 6.56
CA ILE A 73 3.40 -10.50 5.44
C ILE A 73 4.09 -10.61 4.07
N LEU A 74 5.41 -10.39 3.99
CA LEU A 74 6.20 -10.44 2.76
C LEU A 74 7.10 -11.68 2.64
N GLN A 75 6.90 -12.67 3.51
CA GLN A 75 7.59 -13.95 3.43
C GLN A 75 7.31 -14.64 2.07
N SER A 76 8.29 -15.38 1.55
CA SER A 76 8.25 -15.95 0.18
C SER A 76 7.07 -16.89 -0.08
N GLU A 77 6.64 -17.58 0.97
CA GLU A 77 5.54 -18.54 1.02
C GLU A 77 4.16 -17.87 1.08
N LYS A 78 4.11 -16.58 1.44
CA LYS A 78 2.86 -15.81 1.43
C LYS A 78 2.50 -15.46 -0.01
N PRO A 79 1.20 -15.38 -0.35
CA PRO A 79 0.81 -14.93 -1.68
C PRO A 79 1.24 -13.47 -1.90
N PHE A 80 1.43 -13.08 -3.16
CA PHE A 80 1.89 -11.73 -3.52
C PHE A 80 1.21 -11.29 -4.81
N PHE A 81 1.02 -9.98 -4.99
CA PHE A 81 0.36 -9.48 -6.20
C PHE A 81 1.23 -9.76 -7.45
N PRO A 82 0.61 -9.99 -8.62
CA PRO A 82 1.32 -10.32 -9.85
C PRO A 82 2.30 -9.22 -10.29
N THR A 83 3.56 -9.58 -10.51
CA THR A 83 4.57 -8.74 -11.13
C THR A 83 5.66 -9.61 -11.79
N ASP A 84 6.28 -9.11 -12.85
CA ASP A 84 7.36 -9.81 -13.57
C ASP A 84 8.73 -9.71 -12.87
N LYS A 85 8.75 -9.06 -11.69
CA LYS A 85 9.95 -8.76 -10.89
C LYS A 85 10.12 -9.65 -9.66
N THR A 86 9.16 -10.53 -9.37
CA THR A 86 9.15 -11.47 -8.23
C THR A 86 8.72 -12.86 -8.67
N ILE A 87 8.87 -13.84 -7.78
CA ILE A 87 8.33 -15.18 -7.98
C ILE A 87 6.95 -15.24 -7.33
N VAL A 88 5.91 -15.30 -8.16
CA VAL A 88 4.52 -15.40 -7.69
C VAL A 88 4.07 -16.85 -7.78
N THR A 89 3.97 -17.51 -6.62
CA THR A 89 3.49 -18.89 -6.50
C THR A 89 1.96 -18.97 -6.54
N THR A 90 1.30 -17.96 -5.99
CA THR A 90 -0.16 -17.79 -5.99
C THR A 90 -0.49 -16.34 -6.31
N GLU A 91 -1.19 -16.13 -7.43
CA GLU A 91 -1.56 -14.79 -7.86
C GLU A 91 -2.67 -14.20 -6.99
N MET A 92 -2.34 -13.09 -6.34
CA MET A 92 -3.27 -12.27 -5.58
C MET A 92 -3.95 -11.24 -6.49
N ARG A 93 -5.21 -11.50 -6.88
CA ARG A 93 -6.01 -10.58 -7.71
C ARG A 93 -6.93 -9.72 -6.86
N SER A 94 -7.23 -8.50 -7.31
CA SER A 94 -8.21 -7.64 -6.67
C SER A 94 -9.63 -8.13 -6.96
N ALA A 95 -10.50 -8.12 -5.94
CA ALA A 95 -11.94 -8.28 -6.12
C ALA A 95 -12.60 -7.08 -6.83
N PHE A 96 -11.90 -5.93 -6.93
CA PHE A 96 -12.41 -4.68 -7.50
C PHE A 96 -11.43 -4.09 -8.54
N PRO A 97 -11.10 -4.82 -9.62
CA PRO A 97 -10.02 -4.46 -10.54
C PRO A 97 -10.29 -3.17 -11.34
N ASP A 98 -11.55 -2.74 -11.43
CA ASP A 98 -11.92 -1.46 -12.03
C ASP A 98 -11.48 -0.28 -11.15
N VAL A 99 -11.48 -0.44 -9.82
CA VAL A 99 -11.14 0.62 -8.87
C VAL A 99 -9.70 0.45 -8.35
N LEU A 100 -9.34 -0.71 -7.82
CA LEU A 100 -8.04 -0.96 -7.22
C LEU A 100 -7.17 -1.84 -8.12
N THR A 101 -5.89 -1.52 -8.22
CA THR A 101 -4.93 -2.49 -8.78
C THR A 101 -4.74 -3.66 -7.82
N ASP A 102 -4.30 -4.82 -8.33
CA ASP A 102 -3.96 -5.99 -7.49
C ASP A 102 -3.03 -5.60 -6.33
N ALA A 103 -2.02 -4.78 -6.61
CA ALA A 103 -1.07 -4.31 -5.61
C ALA A 103 -1.73 -3.42 -4.54
N GLN A 104 -2.55 -2.44 -4.94
CA GLN A 104 -3.26 -1.56 -4.00
C GLN A 104 -4.21 -2.35 -3.11
N TYR A 105 -5.00 -3.24 -3.69
CA TYR A 105 -5.95 -4.07 -2.96
C TYR A 105 -5.25 -4.90 -1.88
N TRP A 106 -4.18 -5.61 -2.24
CA TRP A 106 -3.47 -6.48 -1.32
C TRP A 106 -2.62 -5.72 -0.30
N ALA A 107 -2.17 -4.50 -0.60
CA ALA A 107 -1.59 -3.63 0.41
C ALA A 107 -2.57 -3.33 1.55
N PHE A 108 -3.84 -3.02 1.24
CA PHE A 108 -4.85 -2.83 2.29
C PHE A 108 -5.14 -4.12 3.05
N VAL A 109 -5.40 -5.23 2.35
CA VAL A 109 -5.71 -6.52 3.00
C VAL A 109 -4.60 -6.94 3.97
N MET A 110 -3.34 -6.90 3.53
CA MET A 110 -2.23 -7.39 4.35
C MET A 110 -1.81 -6.41 5.45
N GLN A 111 -1.80 -5.10 5.19
CA GLN A 111 -1.30 -4.11 6.16
C GLN A 111 -2.38 -3.63 7.13
N MET A 112 -3.66 -3.62 6.71
CA MET A 112 -4.75 -3.04 7.50
C MET A 112 -5.71 -4.10 8.04
N CYS A 113 -5.92 -5.19 7.31
CA CYS A 113 -6.91 -6.20 7.69
C CYS A 113 -6.28 -7.50 8.20
N CYS A 114 -4.99 -7.48 8.57
CA CYS A 114 -4.30 -8.66 9.11
C CYS A 114 -4.43 -9.90 8.20
N GLU A 115 -4.35 -9.70 6.88
CA GLU A 115 -4.54 -10.76 5.86
C GLU A 115 -5.99 -11.26 5.72
N ASP A 116 -6.97 -10.63 6.38
CA ASP A 116 -8.40 -10.95 6.28
C ASP A 116 -9.05 -10.21 5.10
N GLU A 117 -9.13 -10.90 3.96
CA GLU A 117 -9.71 -10.38 2.74
C GLU A 117 -11.22 -10.11 2.87
N GLU A 118 -11.97 -11.02 3.50
CA GLU A 118 -13.43 -10.88 3.64
C GLU A 118 -13.78 -9.67 4.51
N PHE A 119 -13.02 -9.47 5.59
CA PHE A 119 -13.17 -8.29 6.44
C PHE A 119 -12.88 -7.00 5.66
N PHE A 120 -11.81 -6.98 4.85
CA PHE A 120 -11.51 -5.83 3.99
C PHE A 120 -12.66 -5.54 3.02
N GLN A 121 -13.12 -6.56 2.28
CA GLN A 121 -14.22 -6.41 1.31
C GLN A 121 -15.47 -5.83 1.97
N SER A 122 -15.88 -6.40 3.11
CA SER A 122 -17.01 -5.90 3.90
C SER A 122 -16.86 -4.42 4.24
N ARG A 123 -15.69 -3.99 4.75
CA ARG A 123 -15.42 -2.60 5.14
C ARG A 123 -15.46 -1.61 3.99
N ILE A 124 -15.04 -2.01 2.79
CA ILE A 124 -14.99 -1.10 1.64
C ILE A 124 -16.30 -1.05 0.85
N THR A 125 -17.12 -2.10 0.91
CA THR A 125 -18.43 -2.14 0.24
C THR A 125 -19.57 -1.67 1.13
N HIS A 126 -19.40 -1.65 2.46
CA HIS A 126 -20.45 -1.17 3.36
C HIS A 126 -20.60 0.35 3.29
N GLY A 127 -21.85 0.82 3.31
CA GLY A 127 -22.17 2.25 3.39
C GLY A 127 -21.73 2.84 4.73
N VAL A 128 -21.18 4.05 4.70
CA VAL A 128 -20.79 4.75 5.94
C VAL A 128 -21.56 6.06 6.11
N PRO A 129 -22.08 6.37 7.31
CA PRO A 129 -22.95 7.53 7.52
C PRO A 129 -22.35 8.87 7.09
N PHE A 130 -21.04 9.07 7.32
CA PHE A 130 -20.36 10.31 6.94
C PHE A 130 -20.17 10.47 5.42
N LEU A 131 -20.34 9.40 4.64
CA LEU A 131 -20.39 9.45 3.17
C LEU A 131 -21.83 9.43 2.63
N GLN A 132 -22.83 9.76 3.45
CA GLN A 132 -24.25 9.72 3.09
C GLN A 132 -24.64 8.31 2.60
N ASP A 133 -24.25 7.30 3.39
CA ASP A 133 -24.48 5.87 3.14
C ASP A 133 -23.83 5.31 1.86
N ARG A 134 -22.97 6.08 1.18
CA ARG A 134 -22.11 5.55 0.12
C ARG A 134 -21.02 4.66 0.71
N SER A 135 -20.61 3.66 -0.05
CA SER A 135 -19.46 2.84 0.29
C SER A 135 -18.15 3.59 0.06
N ARG A 136 -17.08 3.16 0.74
CA ARG A 136 -15.73 3.69 0.48
C ARG A 136 -15.26 3.35 -0.94
N LEU A 137 -15.66 2.20 -1.46
CA LEU A 137 -15.40 1.79 -2.84
C LEU A 137 -16.05 2.73 -3.86
N ASP A 138 -17.29 3.17 -3.62
CA ASP A 138 -17.97 4.14 -4.48
C ASP A 138 -17.26 5.49 -4.48
N GLU A 139 -16.77 5.93 -3.33
CA GLU A 139 -16.02 7.19 -3.23
C GLU A 139 -14.68 7.11 -3.97
N LEU A 140 -13.95 6.01 -3.82
CA LEU A 140 -12.73 5.76 -4.62
C LEU A 140 -13.03 5.76 -6.12
N ARG A 141 -14.13 5.11 -6.54
CA ARG A 141 -14.55 5.07 -7.96
C ARG A 141 -14.82 6.48 -8.50
N ARG A 142 -15.43 7.38 -7.70
CA ARG A 142 -15.66 8.78 -8.08
C ARG A 142 -14.35 9.57 -8.27
N HIS A 143 -13.33 9.29 -7.46
CA HIS A 143 -12.02 9.92 -7.60
C HIS A 143 -11.23 9.37 -8.79
N LYS A 144 -11.36 8.07 -9.09
CA LYS A 144 -10.68 7.44 -10.23
C LYS A 144 -11.34 7.80 -11.57
N PHE A 145 -12.67 7.85 -11.59
CA PHE A 145 -13.48 8.14 -12.77
C PHE A 145 -14.42 9.33 -12.52
N PRO A 146 -13.89 10.56 -12.38
CA PRO A 146 -14.71 11.71 -12.07
C PRO A 146 -15.59 12.08 -13.27
N THR A 147 -16.90 12.27 -13.01
CA THR A 147 -17.85 12.84 -13.98
C THR A 147 -17.43 14.27 -14.36
N PRO A 148 -17.92 14.85 -15.47
CA PRO A 148 -17.59 16.23 -15.84
C PRO A 148 -17.86 17.25 -14.72
N LEU A 149 -19.01 17.14 -14.04
CA LEU A 149 -19.32 17.93 -12.84
C LEU A 149 -18.42 17.55 -11.65
N GLY A 150 -18.11 16.27 -11.50
CA GLY A 150 -17.16 15.78 -10.52
C GLY A 150 -15.78 16.40 -10.69
N ARG A 151 -15.27 16.57 -11.92
CA ARG A 151 -13.97 17.22 -12.17
C ARG A 151 -13.94 18.69 -11.74
N LEU A 152 -15.08 19.39 -11.85
CA LEU A 152 -15.23 20.77 -11.37
C LEU A 152 -15.24 20.84 -9.83
N MET A 153 -15.83 19.84 -9.15
CA MET A 153 -15.92 19.80 -7.69
C MET A 153 -14.71 19.14 -6.99
N ILE A 154 -14.01 18.21 -7.66
CA ILE A 154 -12.86 17.43 -7.14
C ILE A 154 -11.54 18.20 -7.35
N TRP A 155 -11.59 19.51 -7.64
CA TRP A 155 -10.45 20.38 -7.98
C TRP A 155 -9.29 20.40 -6.96
N ARG A 156 -9.37 19.66 -5.85
CA ARG A 156 -8.33 19.55 -4.82
C ARG A 156 -7.84 18.14 -4.50
N LYS A 157 -8.51 17.04 -4.90
CA LYS A 157 -8.20 15.71 -4.35
C LYS A 157 -7.95 14.66 -5.43
N SER A 158 -6.69 14.25 -5.55
CA SER A 158 -6.26 13.19 -6.48
C SER A 158 -6.72 11.81 -6.01
N TYR A 159 -6.73 10.83 -6.93
CA TYR A 159 -7.00 9.44 -6.60
C TYR A 159 -6.03 8.88 -5.53
N SER A 160 -4.73 9.21 -5.62
CA SER A 160 -3.76 8.83 -4.58
C SER A 160 -4.08 9.44 -3.22
N SER A 161 -4.60 10.68 -3.19
CA SER A 161 -5.07 11.29 -1.93
C SER A 161 -6.32 10.61 -1.39
N ALA A 162 -7.20 10.10 -2.24
CA ALA A 162 -8.36 9.33 -1.80
C ALA A 162 -7.97 7.95 -1.25
N LEU A 163 -6.96 7.29 -1.82
CA LEU A 163 -6.39 6.06 -1.29
C LEU A 163 -5.76 6.25 0.09
N PHE A 164 -5.03 7.35 0.29
CA PHE A 164 -4.43 7.67 1.58
C PHE A 164 -5.49 7.96 2.65
N ASP A 165 -6.58 8.62 2.29
CA ASP A 165 -7.67 8.86 3.23
C ASP A 165 -8.43 7.56 3.56
N LEU A 166 -8.63 6.66 2.59
CA LEU A 166 -9.13 5.31 2.87
C LEU A 166 -8.23 4.58 3.88
N TRP A 167 -6.92 4.65 3.71
CA TRP A 167 -5.98 4.05 4.66
C TRP A 167 -6.18 4.60 6.06
N LYS A 168 -6.25 5.94 6.22
CA LYS A 168 -6.49 6.59 7.51
C LYS A 168 -7.81 6.16 8.14
N ASP A 169 -8.88 6.11 7.36
CA ASP A 169 -10.20 5.72 7.85
C ASP A 169 -10.18 4.28 8.38
N LEU A 170 -9.50 3.37 7.67
CA LEU A 170 -9.36 1.97 8.09
C LEU A 170 -8.42 1.82 9.30
N ASP A 171 -7.32 2.57 9.37
CA ASP A 171 -6.41 2.57 10.52
C ASP A 171 -7.12 3.09 11.78
N PHE A 172 -7.91 4.15 11.60
CA PHE A 172 -8.72 4.72 12.68
C PHE A 172 -9.77 3.72 13.18
N ASP A 173 -10.51 3.08 12.26
CA ASP A 173 -11.49 2.03 12.58
C ASP A 173 -10.85 0.87 13.37
N ASN A 174 -9.65 0.45 12.98
CA ASN A 174 -8.92 -0.64 13.63
C ASN A 174 -8.34 -0.25 14.99
N SER A 175 -8.08 1.04 15.22
CA SER A 175 -7.54 1.52 16.50
C SER A 175 -8.58 1.52 17.64
N GLY A 176 -9.86 1.26 17.35
CA GLY A 176 -10.94 1.26 18.34
C GLY A 176 -11.29 2.64 18.91
N ASN A 177 -10.75 3.72 18.34
CA ASN A 177 -10.97 5.10 18.78
C ASN A 177 -12.33 5.67 18.33
N TYR A 178 -13.41 4.92 18.52
CA TYR A 178 -14.76 5.48 18.53
C TYR A 178 -15.01 6.04 19.94
N THR A 179 -14.71 7.33 20.15
CA THR A 179 -15.29 8.09 21.27
C THR A 179 -16.72 8.47 20.96
#